data_AF-A0A4S8LF56-F1
#
_entry.id   AF-A0A4S8LF56-F1
#
_cell.length_a   1.000
_cell.length_b   1.000
_cell.length_c   1.000
_cell.angle_alpha   90.00
_cell.angle_beta   90.00
_cell.angle_gamma   90.00
#
_symmetry.space_group_name_H-M   'P 1'
#
loop_
_entity.id
_entity.type
_entity.pdbx_description
1 polymer ?
#
loop_
_entity_poly.entity_id
_entity_poly.type
_entity_poly.pdbx_seq_one_letter_code
_entity_poly.pdbx_strand_id
1 'polypeptide(L)'
;MTDIFHGSLIRDFHGPDGKHFSKGSKDEGRYLFSLAADFFNPLGNKQAGKKISVGLIALVCLNLPLSERYKPENIFVAGIIPGPSEP
;
A
#
# COMPACT_ATOMS: atom_id res chain seq x y z
N MET A 1 0.71 -7.24 18.89
CA MET A 1 -0.07 -6.87 17.70
C MET A 1 -0.14 -8.10 16.80
N THR A 2 -1.34 -8.52 16.42
CA THR A 2 -1.55 -9.71 15.60
C THR A 2 -1.39 -9.32 14.13
N ASP A 3 -0.62 -10.08 13.36
CA ASP A 3 -0.40 -9.81 11.93
C ASP A 3 -1.71 -9.98 11.13
N ILE A 4 -1.89 -9.19 10.06
CA ILE A 4 -3.03 -9.30 9.14
C ILE A 4 -3.16 -10.72 8.55
N PHE A 5 -2.05 -11.42 8.33
CA PHE A 5 -2.02 -12.81 7.84
C PHE A 5 -2.67 -13.82 8.80
N HIS A 6 -2.92 -13.44 10.07
CA HIS A 6 -3.69 -14.28 11.00
C HIS A 6 -5.21 -14.12 10.84
N GLY A 7 -5.68 -13.11 10.08
CA GLY A 7 -7.08 -12.95 9.75
C GLY A 7 -7.58 -14.08 8.85
N SER A 8 -8.79 -14.58 9.11
CA SER A 8 -9.39 -15.70 8.36
C SER A 8 -9.44 -15.44 6.86
N LEU A 9 -9.77 -14.21 6.46
CA LEU A 9 -9.85 -13.85 5.04
C LEU A 9 -8.55 -14.17 4.30
N ILE A 10 -7.39 -13.76 4.83
CA ILE A 10 -6.10 -13.94 4.16
C ILE A 10 -5.62 -15.38 4.33
N ARG A 11 -5.71 -15.92 5.55
CA ARG A 11 -5.27 -17.28 5.88
C ARG A 11 -5.98 -18.34 5.04
N ASP A 12 -7.25 -18.11 4.72
CA ASP A 12 -8.09 -19.06 4.00
C ASP A 12 -8.28 -18.65 2.52
N PHE A 13 -7.55 -17.63 2.04
CA PHE A 13 -7.54 -17.21 0.64
C PHE A 13 -6.67 -18.16 -0.20
N HIS A 14 -7.31 -18.91 -1.08
CA HIS A 14 -6.66 -19.89 -1.95
C HIS A 14 -6.46 -19.33 -3.37
N GLY A 15 -5.33 -19.68 -3.97
CA GLY A 15 -5.07 -19.43 -5.38
C GLY A 15 -5.81 -20.43 -6.30
N PRO A 16 -5.65 -20.30 -7.63
CA PRO A 16 -6.29 -21.19 -8.60
C PRO A 16 -5.93 -22.67 -8.46
N ASP A 17 -4.85 -23.00 -7.76
CA ASP A 17 -4.37 -24.35 -7.49
C ASP A 17 -4.88 -24.93 -6.15
N GLY A 18 -5.77 -24.21 -5.46
CA GLY A 18 -6.33 -24.62 -4.17
C GLY A 18 -5.35 -24.53 -2.99
N LYS A 19 -4.14 -24.00 -3.19
CA LYS A 19 -3.18 -23.72 -2.10
C LYS A 19 -3.34 -22.28 -1.63
N HIS A 20 -2.83 -21.98 -0.43
CA HIS A 20 -2.78 -20.59 0.06
C HIS A 20 -2.17 -19.67 -1.00
N PHE A 21 -2.81 -18.52 -1.25
CA PHE A 21 -2.52 -17.68 -2.42
C PHE A 21 -1.04 -17.31 -2.56
N SER A 22 -0.32 -17.10 -1.46
CA SER A 22 1.09 -16.71 -1.47
C SER A 22 2.06 -17.84 -1.87
N LYS A 23 1.58 -19.09 -1.98
CA LYS A 23 2.36 -20.23 -2.48
C LYS A 23 2.37 -20.21 -4.01
N GLY A 24 3.08 -19.24 -4.59
CA GLY A 24 3.31 -19.15 -6.03
C GLY A 24 4.13 -20.32 -6.60
N SER A 25 4.24 -20.39 -7.93
CA SER A 25 5.14 -21.32 -8.61
C SER A 25 6.58 -20.80 -8.60
N LYS A 26 7.52 -21.55 -9.19
CA LYS A 26 8.90 -21.04 -9.35
C LYS A 26 8.98 -19.78 -10.22
N ASP A 27 8.00 -19.57 -11.09
CA ASP A 27 8.00 -18.51 -12.10
C ASP A 27 7.06 -17.35 -11.73
N GLU A 28 6.34 -17.43 -10.60
CA GLU A 28 5.32 -16.46 -10.20
C GLU A 28 5.39 -16.15 -8.70
N GLY A 29 5.52 -14.86 -8.37
CA GLY A 29 5.36 -14.35 -7.01
C GLY A 29 3.96 -13.78 -6.79
N ARG A 30 3.29 -14.18 -5.71
CA ARG A 30 1.95 -13.67 -5.33
C ARG A 30 2.03 -12.94 -4.00
N TYR A 31 1.76 -11.65 -4.03
CA TYR A 31 1.97 -10.75 -2.90
C TYR A 31 0.70 -10.00 -2.54
N LEU A 32 0.58 -9.68 -1.26
CA LEU A 32 -0.45 -8.82 -0.72
C LEU A 32 0.15 -7.44 -0.48
N PHE A 33 -0.48 -6.40 -1.01
CA PHE A 33 -0.08 -5.02 -0.80
C PHE A 33 -1.16 -4.27 -0.02
N SER A 34 -0.73 -3.44 0.93
CA SER A 34 -1.56 -2.36 1.43
C SER A 34 -1.46 -1.20 0.45
N LEU A 35 -2.61 -0.66 0.03
CA LEU A 35 -2.70 0.53 -0.78
C LEU A 35 -3.11 1.71 0.09
N ALA A 36 -2.34 2.79 0.03
CA ALA A 36 -2.68 4.08 0.62
C ALA A 36 -2.84 5.08 -0.51
N ALA A 37 -3.96 5.80 -0.52
CA ALA A 37 -4.20 6.92 -1.41
C ALA A 37 -4.68 8.10 -0.57
N ASP A 38 -3.99 9.23 -0.67
CA ASP A 38 -4.33 10.43 0.10
C ASP A 38 -4.00 11.70 -0.69
N PHE A 39 -4.75 12.77 -0.40
CA PHE A 39 -4.57 14.09 -0.98
C PHE A 39 -4.15 15.07 0.11
N PHE A 40 -3.07 15.80 -0.12
CA PHE A 40 -2.56 16.75 0.84
C PHE A 40 -2.05 18.03 0.19
N ASN A 41 -1.94 19.08 0.99
CA ASN A 41 -1.30 20.31 0.57
C ASN A 41 0.20 20.23 0.82
N PRO A 42 1.05 20.06 -0.21
CA PRO A 42 2.50 19.96 -0.02
C PRO A 42 3.13 21.26 0.48
N LEU A 43 2.41 22.40 0.45
CA LEU A 43 2.86 23.68 1.01
C LEU A 43 2.45 23.88 2.47
N GLY A 44 1.74 22.89 3.04
CA GLY A 44 1.20 22.93 4.40
C GLY A 44 -0.08 23.74 4.53
N ASN A 45 -0.88 23.39 5.54
CA ASN A 45 -2.17 24.03 5.80
C ASN A 45 -2.00 25.26 6.70
N LYS A 46 -2.04 26.46 6.10
CA LYS A 46 -2.04 27.75 6.82
C LYS A 46 -3.30 28.54 6.48
N GLN A 47 -3.87 29.29 7.43
CA GLN A 47 -5.11 30.06 7.23
C GLN A 47 -5.06 31.01 6.02
N ALA A 48 -3.92 31.67 5.79
CA ALA A 48 -3.66 32.54 4.63
C ALA A 48 -2.71 31.90 3.59
N GLY A 49 -2.53 30.57 3.64
CA GLY A 49 -1.65 29.83 2.74
C GLY A 49 -2.29 29.52 1.38
N LYS A 50 -1.45 29.20 0.39
CA LYS A 50 -1.93 28.66 -0.89
C LYS A 50 -2.62 27.33 -0.65
N LYS A 51 -3.81 27.16 -1.22
CA LYS A 51 -4.54 25.90 -1.25
C LYS A 51 -4.21 25.19 -2.56
N ILE A 52 -3.35 24.19 -2.48
CA ILE A 52 -3.12 23.24 -3.57
C ILE A 52 -3.30 21.84 -3.00
N SER A 53 -3.78 20.92 -3.82
CA SER A 53 -3.90 19.51 -3.46
C SER A 53 -3.08 18.66 -4.42
N VAL A 54 -2.32 17.71 -3.87
CA VAL A 54 -1.55 16.72 -4.61
C VAL A 54 -1.89 15.36 -4.03
N GLY A 55 -2.20 14.40 -4.91
CA GLY A 55 -2.48 13.03 -4.50
C GLY A 55 -1.22 12.17 -4.50
N LEU A 56 -1.12 11.27 -3.53
CA LEU A 56 -0.12 10.22 -3.46
C LEU A 56 -0.82 8.87 -3.48
N ILE A 57 -0.31 7.94 -4.29
CA ILE A 57 -0.67 6.52 -4.23
C ILE A 57 0.59 5.75 -3.83
N ALA A 58 0.54 5.08 -2.68
CA ALA A 58 1.64 4.30 -2.13
C ALA A 58 1.21 2.85 -1.87
N LEU A 59 2.15 1.93 -2.07
CA LEU A 59 2.00 0.51 -1.83
C LEU A 59 3.02 0.03 -0.80
N VAL A 60 2.59 -0.84 0.11
CA VAL A 60 3.45 -1.53 1.07
C VAL A 60 3.27 -3.02 0.94
N CYS A 61 4.36 -3.77 0.71
CA CYS A 61 4.33 -5.22 0.60
C CYS A 61 4.14 -5.85 1.98
N LEU A 62 2.98 -6.47 2.21
CA LEU A 62 2.65 -7.07 3.50
C LEU A 62 3.32 -8.43 3.69
N ASN A 63 3.89 -9.03 2.64
CA ASN A 63 4.66 -10.27 2.77
C ASN A 63 6.01 -10.10 3.46
N LEU A 64 6.49 -8.86 3.64
CA LEU A 64 7.69 -8.58 4.43
C LEU A 64 7.42 -8.80 5.93
N PRO A 65 8.47 -9.08 6.74
CA PRO A 65 8.36 -9.08 8.20
C PRO A 65 7.79 -7.76 8.71
N LEU A 66 7.01 -7.80 9.79
CA LEU A 66 6.34 -6.62 10.36
C LEU A 66 7.26 -5.42 10.58
N SER A 67 8.51 -5.66 11.02
CA SER A 67 9.51 -4.62 11.27
C SER A 67 10.04 -3.93 10.01
N GLU A 68 9.84 -4.54 8.83
CA GLU A 68 10.41 -4.08 7.56
C GLU A 68 9.40 -3.34 6.70
N ARG A 69 8.10 -3.64 6.83
CA ARG A 69 7.03 -3.17 5.93
C ARG A 69 7.02 -1.66 5.71
N TYR A 70 7.13 -0.88 6.78
CA TYR A 70 6.95 0.59 6.74
C TYR A 70 8.26 1.37 6.81
N LYS A 71 9.40 0.71 6.56
CA LYS A 71 10.65 1.44 6.36
C LYS A 71 10.58 2.23 5.05
N PRO A 72 11.12 3.47 4.99
CA PRO A 72 11.04 4.31 3.79
C PRO A 72 11.47 3.60 2.49
N GLU A 73 12.51 2.76 2.55
CA GLU A 73 13.02 1.98 1.42
C GLU A 73 12.08 0.88 0.91
N ASN A 74 11.08 0.48 1.71
CA ASN A 74 10.11 -0.58 1.37
C ASN A 74 8.71 -0.01 1.02
N ILE A 75 8.56 1.32 0.99
CA ILE A 75 7.34 1.99 0.55
C ILE A 75 7.49 2.31 -0.94
N PHE A 76 6.64 1.71 -1.77
CA PHE A 76 6.63 1.97 -3.21
C PHE A 76 5.64 3.08 -3.55
N VAL A 77 6.12 4.19 -4.08
CA VAL A 77 5.27 5.25 -4.62
C VAL A 77 4.79 4.83 -6.01
N ALA A 78 3.55 4.37 -6.07
CA ALA A 78 2.93 3.89 -7.31
C ALA A 78 2.42 5.02 -8.20
N GLY A 79 2.14 6.19 -7.64
CA GLY A 79 1.69 7.34 -8.43
C GLY A 79 1.64 8.63 -7.65
N ILE A 80 1.75 9.73 -8.41
CA ILE A 80 1.50 11.09 -7.94
C ILE A 80 0.41 11.68 -8.83
N ILE A 81 -0.66 12.17 -8.21
CA ILE A 81 -1.75 12.87 -8.90
C ILE A 81 -1.46 14.36 -8.82
N PRO A 82 -1.11 15.02 -9.94
CA PRO A 82 -0.78 16.43 -9.92
C PRO A 82 -2.02 17.25 -9.57
N GLY A 83 -1.81 18.30 -8.79
CA GLY A 83 -2.82 19.33 -8.54
C GLY A 83 -3.10 20.20 -9.78
N PRO A 84 -3.94 21.25 -9.65
CA PRO A 84 -4.40 21.85 -8.39
C PRO A 84 -5.72 21.29 -7.84
N SER A 85 -6.46 20.51 -8.62
CA SER A 85 -7.75 19.96 -8.25
C SER A 85 -7.64 18.48 -7.94
N GLU A 86 -8.31 18.04 -6.88
CA GLU A 86 -8.56 16.62 -6.62
C GLU A 86 -9.50 16.05 -7.69
N PRO A 87 -9.46 14.74 -7.99
CA PRO A 87 -10.44 14.06 -8.84
C PRO A 87 -11.88 14.23 -8.37
#